data_AF-H1VT72-F1
#
_entry.id   AF-H1VT72-F1
#
_cell.length_a   1.000
_cell.length_b   1.000
_cell.length_c   1.000
_cell.angle_alpha   90.00
_cell.angle_beta   90.00
_cell.angle_gamma   90.00
#
_symmetry.space_group_name_H-M   'P 1'
#
loop_
_entity.id
_entity.type
_entity.pdbx_description
1 polymer ?
#
loop_
_entity_poly.entity_id
_entity_poly.type
_entity_poly.pdbx_seq_one_letter_code
_entity_poly.pdbx_strand_id
1 'polypeptide(L)'
;MGVSRVLKAARHDTRVVVLEPASTPVVTEGRAGAHGVEGIGIGFLPPLLDRALYDEARAVEEDEARAMCRRLAREEGIFAGVSTGLNAVAAIRLARELGPGKRVVTIACDSGLKYLNSDLFHGPQ
;
A
#
# COMPACT_ATOMS: atom_id res chain seq x y z
N MET A 1 6.65 10.16 3.12
CA MET A 1 7.90 10.90 3.42
C MET A 1 7.93 11.50 4.83
N GLY A 2 6.91 12.25 5.27
CA GLY A 2 6.88 12.85 6.62
C GLY A 2 7.14 11.85 7.75
N VAL A 3 6.44 10.70 7.76
CA VAL A 3 6.63 9.63 8.77
C VAL A 3 8.08 9.15 8.84
N SER A 4 8.69 8.84 7.69
CA SER A 4 10.08 8.38 7.64
C SER A 4 11.06 9.41 8.19
N ARG A 5 10.88 10.69 7.87
CA ARG A 5 11.72 11.78 8.39
C ARG A 5 11.70 11.81 9.91
N VAL A 6 10.52 11.67 10.51
CA VAL A 6 10.37 11.68 11.98
C VAL A 6 11.01 10.43 12.61
N LEU A 7 10.78 9.24 12.04
CA LEU A 7 11.35 7.99 12.55
C LEU A 7 12.89 7.98 12.48
N LYS A 8 13.45 8.43 11.34
CA LYS A 8 14.91 8.55 11.15
C LYS A 8 15.50 9.62 12.08
N ALA A 9 14.83 10.76 12.26
CA ALA A 9 15.27 11.80 13.20
C ALA A 9 15.28 11.31 14.66
N ALA A 10 14.32 10.46 15.04
CA ALA A 10 14.27 9.78 16.33
C ALA A 10 15.29 8.62 16.45
N ARG A 11 16.13 8.40 15.44
CA ARG A 11 17.15 7.34 15.37
C ARG A 11 16.58 5.93 15.54
N HIS A 12 15.36 5.69 15.08
CA HIS A 12 14.83 4.34 14.97
C HIS A 12 15.41 3.64 13.73
N ASP A 13 15.85 2.40 13.91
CA ASP A 13 16.26 1.50 12.82
C ASP A 13 15.04 0.88 12.12
N THR A 14 14.12 1.75 11.67
CA THR A 14 12.90 1.32 10.99
C THR A 14 13.12 1.21 9.50
N ARG A 15 12.91 0.01 8.95
CA ARG A 15 12.83 -0.22 7.51
C ARG A 15 11.54 0.41 6.95
N VAL A 16 11.68 1.30 5.98
CA VAL A 16 10.60 2.01 5.30
C VAL A 16 10.47 1.49 3.88
N VAL A 17 9.28 0.97 3.54
CA VAL A 17 8.97 0.42 2.23
C VAL A 17 7.89 1.28 1.55
N VAL A 18 8.17 1.74 0.33
CA VAL A 18 7.21 2.44 -0.53
C VAL A 18 6.47 1.41 -1.37
N LEU A 19 5.17 1.63 -1.60
CA LEU A 19 4.34 0.69 -2.35
C LEU A 19 3.70 1.37 -3.56
N GLU A 20 3.53 0.60 -4.63
CA GLU A 20 2.86 1.03 -5.85
C GLU A 20 2.09 -0.12 -6.53
N PRO A 21 1.14 0.19 -7.43
CA PRO A 21 0.48 -0.84 -8.23
C PRO A 21 1.43 -1.47 -9.25
N ALA A 22 1.41 -2.79 -9.39
CA ALA A 22 2.27 -3.54 -10.33
C ALA A 22 1.99 -3.27 -11.82
N SER A 23 0.82 -2.74 -12.15
CA SER A 23 0.49 -2.28 -13.50
C SER A 23 1.15 -0.94 -13.86
N THR A 24 1.55 -0.12 -12.88
CA THR A 24 2.24 1.17 -13.08
C THR A 24 3.46 1.37 -12.14
N PRO A 25 4.48 0.49 -12.21
CA PRO A 25 5.59 0.47 -11.28
C PRO A 25 6.66 1.52 -11.61
N VAL A 26 6.32 2.79 -11.40
CA VAL A 26 7.20 3.92 -11.72
C VAL A 26 8.42 3.96 -10.77
N VAL A 27 8.26 3.59 -9.51
CA VAL A 27 9.33 3.65 -8.50
C VAL A 27 10.26 2.44 -8.61
N THR A 28 9.76 1.24 -8.89
CA THR A 28 10.58 0.03 -8.97
C THR A 28 11.13 -0.23 -10.36
N GLU A 29 10.38 0.07 -11.42
CA GLU A 29 10.74 -0.28 -12.82
C GLU A 29 10.82 0.94 -13.76
N GLY A 30 10.39 2.13 -13.33
CA GLY A 30 10.45 3.34 -14.16
C GLY A 30 9.44 3.37 -15.30
N ARG A 31 8.42 2.50 -15.29
CA ARG A 31 7.37 2.46 -16.31
C ARG A 31 6.01 2.85 -15.75
N ALA A 32 5.25 3.63 -16.54
CA ALA A 32 3.87 3.97 -16.23
C ALA A 32 2.89 2.98 -16.90
N GLY A 33 1.70 2.87 -16.34
CA GLY A 33 0.60 2.09 -16.90
C GLY A 33 -0.75 2.50 -16.32
N ALA A 34 -1.83 1.86 -16.79
CA ALA A 34 -3.17 2.09 -16.29
C ALA A 34 -3.47 1.21 -15.07
N HIS A 35 -4.20 1.76 -14.10
CA HIS A 35 -4.66 1.05 -12.90
C HIS A 35 -5.91 1.71 -12.33
N GLY A 36 -6.64 0.99 -11.47
CA GLY A 36 -7.82 1.45 -10.76
C GLY A 36 -7.58 1.83 -9.30
N VAL A 37 -6.35 1.68 -8.78
CA VAL A 37 -6.02 2.06 -7.39
C VAL A 37 -6.04 3.58 -7.18
N GLU A 38 -7.10 4.10 -6.58
CA GLU A 38 -7.23 5.52 -6.28
C GLU A 38 -6.21 6.04 -5.24
N GLY A 39 -5.72 7.26 -5.45
CA GLY A 39 -4.88 8.01 -4.50
C GLY A 39 -3.37 7.76 -4.59
N ILE A 40 -2.92 6.78 -5.38
CA ILE A 40 -1.50 6.46 -5.60
C ILE A 40 -1.22 6.20 -7.09
N GLY A 41 0.02 5.85 -7.46
CA GLY A 41 0.32 5.36 -8.82
C GLY A 41 0.22 6.40 -9.94
N ILE A 42 0.47 7.68 -9.64
CA ILE A 42 0.20 8.85 -10.52
C ILE A 42 0.94 8.90 -11.88
N GLY A 43 1.66 7.84 -12.27
CA GLY A 43 2.30 7.71 -13.58
C GLY A 43 3.65 8.42 -13.73
N PHE A 44 4.13 9.07 -12.68
CA PHE A 44 5.47 9.68 -12.62
C PHE A 44 5.97 9.73 -11.17
N LEU A 45 7.27 9.98 -10.98
CA LEU A 45 7.87 10.07 -9.65
C LEU A 45 7.44 11.38 -8.97
N PRO A 46 6.75 11.34 -7.81
CA PRO A 46 6.34 12.57 -7.14
C PRO A 46 7.55 13.42 -6.74
N PRO A 47 7.58 14.75 -6.96
CA PRO A 47 8.71 15.60 -6.59
C PRO A 47 9.04 15.57 -5.09
N LEU A 48 8.05 15.26 -4.26
CA LEU A 48 8.21 15.14 -2.82
C LEU A 48 8.73 13.77 -2.37
N LEU A 49 8.82 12.77 -3.25
CA LEU A 49 9.37 11.46 -2.92
C LEU A 49 10.90 11.54 -2.89
N ASP A 50 11.48 11.23 -1.74
CA ASP A 50 12.93 11.33 -1.51
C ASP A 50 13.53 9.94 -1.33
N ARG A 51 14.45 9.55 -2.23
CA ARG A 51 15.13 8.25 -2.22
C ARG A 51 15.96 8.00 -0.95
N ALA A 52 16.40 9.04 -0.25
CA ALA A 52 17.13 8.89 1.02
C ALA A 52 16.22 8.50 2.20
N LEU A 53 14.90 8.69 2.05
CA LEU A 53 13.93 8.49 3.12
C LEU A 53 13.21 7.12 3.06
N TYR A 54 13.60 6.21 2.17
CA TYR A 54 13.05 4.86 2.19
C TYR A 54 14.09 3.84 1.72
N ASP A 55 13.94 2.59 2.17
CA ASP A 55 14.94 1.55 1.98
C ASP A 55 14.61 0.67 0.78
N GLU A 56 13.33 0.55 0.45
CA GLU A 56 12.85 -0.30 -0.65
C GLU A 56 11.53 0.21 -1.23
N ALA A 57 11.28 -0.06 -2.51
CA ALA A 57 9.95 0.04 -3.09
C ALA A 57 9.48 -1.35 -3.56
N ARG A 58 8.18 -1.63 -3.45
CA ARG A 58 7.56 -2.87 -3.92
C ARG A 58 6.29 -2.60 -4.69
N ALA A 59 6.10 -3.37 -5.74
CA ALA A 59 4.86 -3.43 -6.49
C ALA A 59 3.91 -4.49 -5.91
N VAL A 60 2.62 -4.21 -5.97
CA VAL A 60 1.56 -5.14 -5.53
C VAL A 60 0.46 -5.17 -6.59
N GLU A 61 -0.04 -6.37 -6.87
CA GLU A 61 -1.15 -6.57 -7.80
C GLU A 61 -2.45 -5.97 -7.25
N GLU A 62 -3.18 -5.28 -8.12
CA GLU A 62 -4.42 -4.61 -7.75
C GLU A 62 -5.51 -5.62 -7.34
N ASP A 63 -5.62 -6.75 -8.03
CA ASP A 63 -6.59 -7.80 -7.72
C ASP A 63 -6.38 -8.37 -6.31
N GLU A 64 -5.13 -8.54 -5.91
CA GLU A 64 -4.79 -8.94 -4.55
C GLU A 64 -5.19 -7.88 -3.52
N ALA A 65 -4.94 -6.59 -3.82
CA ALA A 65 -5.34 -5.48 -2.96
C ALA A 65 -6.87 -5.42 -2.79
N ARG A 66 -7.64 -5.60 -3.89
CA ARG A 66 -9.10 -5.63 -3.88
C ARG A 66 -9.65 -6.80 -3.08
N ALA A 67 -9.08 -8.00 -3.28
CA ALA A 67 -9.43 -9.17 -2.48
C ALA A 67 -9.12 -8.95 -0.99
N MET A 68 -7.99 -8.30 -0.67
CA MET A 68 -7.62 -7.97 0.70
C MET A 68 -8.60 -6.97 1.34
N CYS A 69 -9.08 -5.96 0.63
CA CYS A 69 -10.09 -5.03 1.16
C CYS A 69 -11.36 -5.76 1.62
N ARG A 70 -11.85 -6.71 0.81
CA ARG A 70 -13.00 -7.54 1.16
C ARG A 70 -12.74 -8.42 2.37
N ARG A 71 -11.54 -8.99 2.48
CA ARG A 71 -11.12 -9.76 3.67
C ARG A 71 -11.03 -8.91 4.91
N LEU A 72 -10.37 -7.74 4.85
CA LEU A 72 -10.28 -6.80 5.98
C LEU A 72 -11.65 -6.40 6.52
N ALA A 73 -12.61 -6.12 5.62
CA ALA A 73 -13.97 -5.79 6.03
C ALA A 73 -14.68 -6.97 6.72
N ARG A 74 -14.54 -8.18 6.18
CA ARG A 74 -15.23 -9.39 6.67
C ARG A 74 -14.59 -10.00 7.91
N GLU A 75 -13.27 -10.02 7.98
CA GLU A 75 -12.48 -10.76 8.98
C GLU A 75 -12.06 -9.85 10.13
N GLU A 76 -11.81 -8.56 9.88
CA GLU A 76 -11.23 -7.62 10.86
C GLU A 76 -12.14 -6.40 11.15
N GLY A 77 -13.27 -6.25 10.46
CA GLY A 77 -14.15 -5.08 10.59
C GLY A 77 -13.54 -3.78 10.05
N ILE A 78 -12.47 -3.86 9.25
CA ILE A 78 -11.80 -2.70 8.66
C ILE A 78 -12.34 -2.47 7.25
N PHE A 79 -13.29 -1.53 7.13
CA PHE A 79 -13.89 -1.17 5.84
C PHE A 79 -13.14 -0.01 5.18
N ALA A 80 -12.28 -0.31 4.21
CA ALA A 80 -11.31 0.63 3.63
C ALA A 80 -11.14 0.53 2.10
N GLY A 81 -10.49 1.52 1.48
CA GLY A 81 -10.22 1.59 0.05
C GLY A 81 -9.06 0.72 -0.46
N VAL A 82 -8.92 0.64 -1.79
CA VAL A 82 -7.97 -0.26 -2.48
C VAL A 82 -6.51 -0.05 -2.06
N SER A 83 -6.08 1.20 -1.86
CA SER A 83 -4.72 1.51 -1.40
C SER A 83 -4.42 0.95 0.00
N THR A 84 -5.44 0.83 0.87
CA THR A 84 -5.33 0.15 2.17
C THR A 84 -5.14 -1.35 1.98
N GLY A 85 -5.88 -1.97 1.05
CA GLY A 85 -5.69 -3.38 0.70
C GLY A 85 -4.27 -3.65 0.22
N LEU A 86 -3.72 -2.76 -0.62
CA LEU A 86 -2.36 -2.83 -1.12
C LEU A 86 -1.33 -2.80 0.02
N ASN A 87 -1.51 -1.82 0.91
CA ASN A 87 -0.75 -1.67 2.15
C ASN A 87 -0.78 -2.93 3.03
N ALA A 88 -1.95 -3.54 3.20
CA ALA A 88 -2.13 -4.73 4.03
C ALA A 88 -1.50 -5.98 3.40
N VAL A 89 -1.65 -6.18 2.08
CA VAL A 89 -0.99 -7.29 1.35
C VAL A 89 0.52 -7.21 1.54
N ALA A 90 1.12 -6.06 1.28
CA ALA A 90 2.56 -5.87 1.44
C ALA A 90 3.01 -6.03 2.89
N ALA A 91 2.24 -5.51 3.85
CA ALA A 91 2.56 -5.63 5.27
C ALA A 91 2.57 -7.09 5.74
N ILE A 92 1.58 -7.89 5.32
CA ILE A 92 1.50 -9.32 5.65
C ILE A 92 2.67 -10.09 5.02
N ARG A 93 3.00 -9.81 3.76
CA ARG A 93 4.17 -10.40 3.08
C ARG A 93 5.46 -10.06 3.81
N LEU A 94 5.67 -8.79 4.14
CA LEU A 94 6.84 -8.32 4.86
C LEU A 94 6.93 -8.93 6.27
N ALA A 95 5.81 -9.07 6.99
CA ALA A 95 5.79 -9.70 8.30
C ALA A 95 6.22 -11.18 8.23
N ARG A 96 5.79 -11.90 7.18
CA ARG A 96 6.23 -13.29 6.93
C ARG A 96 7.73 -13.37 6.63
N GLU A 97 8.25 -12.48 5.81
CA GLU A 97 9.68 -12.41 5.48
C GLU A 97 10.55 -12.08 6.69
N LEU A 98 10.10 -11.14 7.53
CA LEU A 98 10.83 -10.69 8.72
C LEU A 98 10.81 -11.73 9.86
N GLY A 99 9.81 -12.59 9.88
CA GLY A 99 9.65 -13.65 10.88
C GLY A 99 9.19 -13.17 12.26
N PRO A 100 9.14 -14.09 13.24
CA PRO A 100 8.60 -13.83 14.56
C PRO A 100 9.34 -12.73 15.33
N GLY A 101 8.61 -12.00 16.20
CA GLY A 101 9.17 -10.95 17.06
C GLY A 101 9.39 -9.60 16.37
N LYS A 102 9.15 -9.51 15.06
CA LYS A 102 9.17 -8.26 14.30
C LYS A 102 7.76 -7.65 14.21
N ARG A 103 7.71 -6.33 14.02
CA ARG A 103 6.45 -5.57 13.91
C ARG A 103 6.45 -4.82 12.59
N VAL A 104 5.35 -4.96 11.85
CA VAL A 104 5.10 -4.20 10.63
C VAL A 104 3.87 -3.33 10.88
N VAL A 105 3.97 -2.05 10.54
CA VAL A 105 2.88 -1.08 10.66
C VAL A 105 2.57 -0.56 9.27
N THR A 106 1.28 -0.38 8.99
CA THR A 106 0.81 0.22 7.73
C THR A 106 -0.40 1.12 8.00
N ILE A 107 -0.88 1.81 6.97
CA ILE A 107 -1.93 2.82 7.09
C ILE A 107 -3.20 2.33 6.38
N ALA A 108 -4.33 2.41 7.08
CA ALA A 108 -5.64 2.43 6.43
C ALA A 108 -5.93 3.87 5.97
N CYS A 109 -5.85 4.09 4.67
CA CYS A 109 -5.79 5.42 4.07
C CYS A 109 -7.14 6.16 4.13
N ASP A 110 -8.24 5.43 3.93
CA ASP A 110 -9.59 5.96 3.98
C ASP A 110 -10.65 4.87 4.15
N SER A 111 -11.92 5.30 4.23
CA SER A 111 -13.07 4.42 4.40
C SER A 111 -13.55 3.83 3.08
N GLY A 112 -13.97 2.56 3.13
CA GLY A 112 -14.62 1.83 2.04
C GLY A 112 -15.93 2.47 1.54
N LEU A 113 -16.54 3.38 2.32
CA LEU A 113 -17.78 4.06 1.95
C LEU A 113 -17.69 4.82 0.64
N LYS A 114 -16.51 5.35 0.30
CA LYS A 114 -16.29 6.07 -0.96
C LYS A 114 -16.36 5.16 -2.20
N TYR A 115 -16.19 3.85 -1.99
CA TYR A 115 -16.03 2.86 -3.06
C TYR A 115 -17.32 2.07 -3.31
N LEU A 116 -18.45 2.43 -2.70
CA LEU A 116 -19.73 1.74 -2.90
C LEU A 116 -20.25 1.82 -4.35
N ASN A 117 -19.90 2.88 -5.08
CA ASN A 117 -20.24 3.03 -6.50
C ASN A 117 -19.17 2.44 -7.44
N SER A 118 -18.07 1.91 -6.90
CA SER A 118 -17.06 1.16 -7.65
C SER A 118 -17.34 -0.33 -7.56
N ASP A 119 -16.63 -1.15 -8.33
CA ASP A 119 -16.69 -2.63 -8.29
C ASP A 119 -15.99 -3.27 -7.06
N LEU A 120 -15.43 -2.47 -6.14
CA LEU A 120 -14.64 -3.00 -5.01
C LEU A 120 -15.44 -3.93 -4.07
N PHE A 121 -16.69 -3.58 -3.77
CA PHE A 121 -17.53 -4.30 -2.81
C PHE A 121 -18.78 -4.94 -3.42
N HIS A 122 -18.90 -4.96 -4.75
CA HIS A 122 -19.98 -5.68 -5.42
C HIS A 122 -19.62 -7.16 -5.44
N GLY A 123 -20.57 -8.02 -5.07
CA GLY A 123 -20.43 -9.47 -5.24
C GLY A 123 -20.36 -9.84 -6.73
N PRO A 124 -19.99 -11.09 -7.07
CA PRO A 124 -20.26 -11.58 -8.42
C PRO A 124 -21.76 -11.45 -8.69
N GLN A 125 -22.12 -11.01 -9.90
CA GLN A 125 -23.47 -11.26 -10.41
C GLN A 125 -23.67 -12.75 -10.64
#